data_AF-A0A0Q5DCU0-F1
#
_entry.id   AF-A0A0Q5DCU0-F1
#
_cell.length_a   1.000
_cell.length_b   1.000
_cell.length_c   1.000
_cell.angle_alpha   90.00
_cell.angle_beta   90.00
_cell.angle_gamma   90.00
#
_symmetry.space_group_name_H-M   'P 1'
#
loop_
_entity.id
_entity.type
_entity.pdbx_description
1 polymer ?
#
loop_
_entity_poly.entity_id
_entity_poly.type
_entity_poly.pdbx_seq_one_letter_code
_entity_poly.pdbx_strand_id
1 'polypeptide(L)'
;MLLAMGWTNPRIASALGVTLPTLHKYYFYELRGREVARDRMELRRIELAWELSEKGNVGALKEFGKLMERSDRMEIERELASTPKDTKPAPTERVGKKILTERQAIDADADLMAELEQEAQQHARH
;
A
#
# COMPACT_ATOMS: atom_id res chain seq x y z
N MET A 1 -13.29 -21.51 -3.36
CA MET A 1 -14.25 -20.50 -2.86
C MET A 1 -13.84 -19.88 -1.51
N LEU A 2 -13.59 -20.67 -0.46
CA LEU A 2 -13.29 -20.13 0.89
C LEU A 2 -12.07 -19.19 0.94
N LEU A 3 -11.03 -19.52 0.15
CA LEU A 3 -9.84 -18.67 0.00
C LEU A 3 -10.14 -17.33 -0.68
N ALA A 4 -10.98 -17.35 -1.72
CA ALA A 4 -11.40 -16.17 -2.47
C ALA A 4 -12.24 -15.20 -1.62
N MET A 5 -12.89 -15.69 -0.56
CA MET A 5 -13.63 -14.87 0.40
C MET A 5 -12.73 -14.25 1.48
N GLY A 6 -11.41 -14.46 1.43
CA GLY A 6 -10.46 -13.89 2.38
C GLY A 6 -10.47 -14.56 3.76
N TRP A 7 -11.02 -15.78 3.87
CA TRP A 7 -11.11 -16.46 5.17
C TRP A 7 -9.72 -16.86 5.69
N THR A 8 -9.60 -16.88 7.02
CA THR A 8 -8.40 -17.32 7.74
C THR A 8 -8.29 -18.84 7.71
N ASN A 9 -7.05 -19.38 7.71
CA ASN A 9 -6.82 -20.83 7.66
C ASN A 9 -7.53 -21.61 8.80
N PRO A 10 -7.59 -21.13 10.05
CA PRO A 10 -8.34 -21.81 11.10
C PRO A 10 -9.85 -21.90 10.79
N ARG A 11 -10.44 -20.83 10.27
CA ARG A 11 -11.87 -20.82 9.89
C ARG A 11 -12.14 -21.77 8.72
N ILE A 12 -11.22 -21.84 7.76
CA ILE A 12 -11.30 -22.80 6.64
C ILE A 12 -11.22 -24.24 7.15
N ALA A 13 -10.29 -24.52 8.08
CA ALA A 13 -10.15 -25.84 8.69
C ALA A 13 -11.45 -26.26 9.41
N SER A 14 -12.04 -25.37 10.22
CA SER A 14 -13.33 -25.60 10.87
C SER A 14 -14.46 -25.86 9.86
N ALA A 15 -14.53 -25.08 8.78
CA ALA A 15 -15.56 -25.24 7.76
C ALA A 15 -15.44 -26.56 6.98
N LEU A 16 -14.22 -27.08 6.84
CA LEU A 16 -13.93 -28.37 6.20
C LEU A 16 -13.98 -29.55 7.18
N GLY A 17 -14.15 -29.31 8.48
CA GLY A 17 -14.15 -30.35 9.51
C GLY A 17 -12.77 -31.00 9.71
N VAL A 18 -11.68 -30.32 9.35
CA VAL A 18 -10.31 -30.82 9.48
C VAL A 18 -9.51 -30.01 10.50
N THR A 19 -8.42 -30.59 11.00
CA THR A 19 -7.49 -29.86 11.86
C THR A 19 -6.58 -28.93 11.03
N LEU A 20 -6.04 -27.89 11.66
CA LEU A 20 -5.12 -26.96 10.99
C LEU A 20 -3.85 -27.65 10.44
N PRO A 21 -3.21 -28.60 11.14
CA PRO A 21 -2.09 -29.38 10.57
C PRO A 21 -2.48 -30.16 9.32
N THR A 22 -3.67 -30.76 9.30
CA THR A 22 -4.20 -31.48 8.12
C THR A 22 -4.40 -30.53 6.94
N LEU A 23 -4.92 -29.32 7.20
CA LEU A 23 -5.08 -28.29 6.17
C LEU A 23 -3.74 -27.90 5.54
N HIS A 24 -2.71 -27.66 6.36
CA HIS A 24 -1.38 -27.31 5.86
C HIS A 24 -0.68 -28.48 5.14
N LYS A 25 -0.92 -29.74 5.54
CA LYS A 25 -0.28 -30.90 4.93
C LYS A 25 -0.88 -31.29 3.59
N TYR A 26 -2.21 -31.34 3.48
CA TYR A 26 -2.89 -31.88 2.31
C TYR A 26 -3.42 -30.83 1.34
N TYR A 27 -3.68 -29.61 1.82
CA TYR A 27 -4.27 -28.53 1.02
C TYR A 27 -3.30 -27.39 0.73
N PHE A 28 -1.99 -27.58 0.93
CA PHE A 28 -0.99 -26.53 0.70
C PHE A 28 -1.03 -25.98 -0.74
N TYR A 29 -1.28 -26.83 -1.73
CA TYR A 29 -1.39 -26.42 -3.13
C TYR A 29 -2.57 -25.45 -3.34
N GLU A 30 -3.73 -25.78 -2.77
CA GLU A 30 -4.90 -24.91 -2.79
C GLU A 30 -4.62 -23.57 -2.07
N LEU A 31 -3.96 -23.61 -0.91
CA LEU A 31 -3.60 -22.41 -0.14
C LEU A 31 -2.67 -21.46 -0.89
N ARG A 32 -1.78 -21.99 -1.75
CA ARG A 32 -0.90 -21.15 -2.60
C ARG A 32 -1.69 -20.35 -3.64
N GLY A 33 -2.85 -20.84 -4.06
CA GLY A 33 -3.74 -20.14 -4.98
C GLY A 33 -4.48 -18.95 -4.38
N ARG A 34 -4.17 -18.51 -3.15
CA ARG A 34 -4.93 -17.46 -2.44
C ARG A 34 -5.03 -16.14 -3.22
N GLU A 35 -3.96 -15.72 -3.86
CA GLU A 35 -3.93 -14.48 -4.65
C GLU A 35 -4.86 -14.58 -5.86
N VAL A 36 -4.75 -15.67 -6.62
CA VAL A 36 -5.52 -15.92 -7.84
C VAL A 36 -6.97 -16.33 -7.54
N ALA A 37 -7.24 -16.89 -6.36
CA ALA A 37 -8.58 -17.35 -5.98
C ALA A 37 -9.59 -16.21 -5.97
N ARG A 38 -9.16 -15.00 -5.57
CA ARG A 38 -10.02 -13.82 -5.57
C ARG A 38 -10.40 -13.41 -6.98
N ASP A 39 -9.41 -13.30 -7.86
CA ASP A 39 -9.59 -12.89 -9.25
C ASP A 39 -10.47 -13.90 -10.01
N ARG A 40 -10.26 -15.20 -9.80
CA ARG A 40 -11.10 -16.26 -10.39
C ARG A 40 -12.57 -16.16 -9.95
N MET A 41 -12.82 -15.78 -8.69
CA MET A 41 -14.18 -15.62 -8.19
C MET A 41 -14.88 -14.41 -8.83
N GLU A 42 -14.18 -13.28 -8.95
CA GLU A 42 -14.75 -12.10 -9.61
C GLU A 42 -14.95 -12.34 -11.11
N LEU A 43 -14.01 -13.00 -11.79
CA LEU A 43 -14.15 -13.39 -13.19
C LEU A 43 -15.40 -14.26 -13.41
N ARG A 44 -15.60 -15.27 -12.56
CA ARG A 44 -16.79 -16.13 -12.66
C ARG A 44 -18.09 -15.35 -12.44
N ARG A 45 -18.08 -14.35 -11.56
CA ARG A 45 -19.23 -13.46 -11.34
C ARG A 45 -19.55 -12.63 -12.58
N ILE A 46 -18.53 -12.07 -13.22
CA ILE A 46 -18.67 -11.27 -14.45
C ILE A 46 -19.21 -12.15 -15.59
N GLU A 47 -18.68 -13.35 -15.76
CA GLU A 47 -19.13 -14.33 -16.76
C GLU A 47 -20.62 -14.65 -16.61
N LEU A 48 -21.07 -14.94 -15.38
CA LEU A 48 -22.49 -15.21 -15.11
C LEU A 48 -23.38 -13.98 -15.37
N ALA A 49 -22.91 -12.79 -15.03
CA ALA A 49 -23.63 -11.55 -15.31
C ALA A 49 -23.75 -11.31 -16.81
N TRP A 50 -22.69 -11.58 -17.58
CA TRP A 50 -22.69 -11.48 -19.04
C TRP A 50 -23.66 -12.48 -19.67
N GLU A 51 -23.60 -13.75 -19.30
CA GLU A 51 -24.47 -14.79 -19.84
C GLU A 51 -25.97 -14.48 -19.61
N LEU A 52 -26.31 -13.93 -18.44
CA LEU A 52 -27.68 -13.50 -18.15
C LEU A 52 -28.08 -12.23 -18.92
N SER A 53 -27.12 -11.36 -19.20
CA SER A 53 -27.33 -10.15 -20.00
C SER A 53 -27.62 -10.47 -21.45
N GLU A 54 -26.90 -11.43 -22.05
CA GLU A 54 -27.14 -11.93 -23.41
C GLU A 54 -28.55 -12.50 -23.57
N LYS A 55 -29.11 -13.08 -22.49
CA LYS A 55 -30.49 -13.58 -22.44
C LYS A 55 -31.54 -12.47 -22.28
N GLY A 56 -31.15 -11.20 -22.34
CA GLY A 56 -32.05 -10.04 -22.28
C GLY A 56 -32.42 -9.59 -20.86
N ASN A 57 -31.72 -10.06 -19.82
CA ASN A 57 -31.95 -9.59 -18.46
C ASN A 57 -31.29 -8.21 -18.24
N VAL A 58 -32.09 -7.15 -18.34
CA VAL A 58 -31.65 -5.75 -18.12
C VAL A 58 -31.05 -5.52 -16.73
N GLY A 59 -31.50 -6.26 -15.72
CA GLY A 59 -30.92 -6.21 -14.38
C GLY A 59 -29.50 -6.76 -14.33
N ALA A 60 -29.25 -7.88 -15.01
CA ALA A 60 -27.91 -8.44 -15.15
C ALA A 60 -26.98 -7.51 -15.94
N LEU A 61 -27.50 -6.85 -16.98
CA LEU A 61 -26.73 -5.90 -17.80
C LEU A 61 -26.27 -4.69 -16.97
N LYS A 62 -27.14 -4.17 -16.10
CA LYS A 62 -26.79 -3.09 -15.19
C LYS A 62 -25.75 -3.51 -14.15
N GLU A 63 -25.88 -4.71 -13.59
CA GLU A 63 -24.89 -5.25 -12.65
C GLU A 63 -23.55 -5.54 -13.32
N PHE A 64 -23.56 -6.02 -14.57
CA PHE A 64 -22.35 -6.19 -15.38
C PHE A 64 -21.63 -4.85 -15.58
N GLY A 65 -22.36 -3.78 -15.96
CA GLY A 65 -21.78 -2.44 -16.08
C GLY A 65 -21.10 -1.96 -14.80
N LYS A 66 -21.74 -2.13 -13.63
CA LYS A 66 -21.13 -1.79 -12.33
C LYS A 66 -19.88 -2.62 -12.02
N LEU A 67 -19.85 -3.89 -12.42
CA LEU A 67 -18.69 -4.76 -12.21
C LEU A 67 -17.51 -4.32 -13.08
N MET A 68 -17.77 -3.95 -14.33
CA MET A 68 -16.77 -3.37 -15.23
C MET A 68 -16.22 -2.06 -14.67
N GLU A 69 -17.07 -1.11 -14.31
CA GLU A 69 -16.64 0.17 -13.72
C GLU A 69 -15.78 -0.02 -12.45
N ARG A 70 -16.10 -1.02 -11.63
CA ARG A 70 -15.31 -1.35 -10.45
C ARG A 70 -13.93 -1.92 -10.82
N SER A 71 -13.86 -2.76 -11.85
CA SER A 71 -12.60 -3.32 -12.36
C SER A 71 -11.71 -2.21 -12.91
N ASP A 72 -12.26 -1.33 -13.73
CA ASP A 72 -11.55 -0.20 -14.34
C ASP A 72 -11.02 0.74 -13.24
N ARG A 73 -11.83 1.04 -12.22
CA ARG A 73 -11.37 1.82 -11.06
C ARG A 73 -10.19 1.15 -10.34
N MET A 74 -10.25 -0.16 -10.15
CA MET A 74 -9.18 -0.91 -9.49
C MET A 74 -7.88 -0.90 -10.32
N GLU A 75 -7.99 -0.94 -11.64
CA GLU A 75 -6.85 -0.80 -12.55
C GLU A 75 -6.23 0.59 -12.46
N ILE A 76 -7.05 1.65 -12.52
CA ILE A 76 -6.60 3.04 -12.35
C ILE A 76 -5.94 3.24 -10.98
N GLU A 77 -6.50 2.71 -9.90
CA GLU A 77 -5.91 2.76 -8.56
C GLU A 77 -4.54 2.05 -8.51
N ARG A 78 -4.40 0.91 -9.18
CA ARG A 78 -3.11 0.19 -9.31
C ARG A 78 -2.11 0.99 -10.11
N GLU A 79 -2.50 1.55 -11.25
CA GLU A 79 -1.64 2.39 -12.08
C GLU A 79 -1.14 3.61 -11.30
N LEU A 80 -2.04 4.31 -10.60
CA LEU A 80 -1.69 5.46 -9.78
C LEU A 80 -0.79 5.10 -8.59
N ALA A 81 -0.98 3.93 -7.98
CA ALA A 81 -0.10 3.43 -6.92
C ALA A 81 1.26 2.96 -7.45
N SER A 82 1.31 2.47 -8.69
CA SER A 82 2.55 2.00 -9.35
C SER A 82 3.37 3.12 -9.96
N THR A 83 2.75 4.26 -10.28
CA THR A 83 3.44 5.47 -10.71
C THR A 83 4.28 5.97 -9.53
N PRO A 84 5.62 6.01 -9.65
CA PRO A 84 6.44 6.58 -8.60
C PRO A 84 5.98 8.01 -8.37
N LYS A 85 5.65 8.35 -7.11
CA LYS A 85 5.57 9.75 -6.73
C LYS A 85 6.99 10.33 -6.87
N ASP A 86 7.29 10.88 -8.03
CA ASP A 86 8.37 11.86 -8.22
C ASP A 86 7.99 13.09 -7.42
N THR A 87 8.19 13.00 -6.10
CA THR A 87 8.18 14.07 -5.08
C THR A 87 8.29 13.43 -3.70
N LYS A 88 9.38 12.68 -3.49
CA LYS A 88 10.04 12.73 -2.19
C LYS A 88 11.45 13.23 -2.45
N PRO A 89 11.85 14.40 -1.93
CA PRO A 89 13.28 14.68 -1.85
C PRO A 89 13.92 13.48 -1.14
N ALA A 90 15.08 13.06 -1.66
CA ALA A 90 15.85 11.93 -1.13
C ALA A 90 15.81 11.94 0.41
N PRO A 91 15.69 10.79 1.09
CA PRO A 91 15.74 10.76 2.54
C PRO A 91 17.07 11.41 2.93
N THR A 92 17.00 12.63 3.46
CA THR A 92 18.13 13.22 4.15
C THR A 92 18.52 12.19 5.19
N GLU A 93 19.72 11.66 4.99
CA GLU A 93 20.38 10.72 5.88
C GLU A 93 20.01 11.12 7.30
N ARG A 94 19.29 10.26 8.04
CA ARG A 94 18.83 10.58 9.39
C ARG A 94 20.06 10.59 10.29
N VAL A 95 20.83 11.65 10.17
CA VAL A 95 21.89 12.05 11.06
C VAL A 95 21.21 12.18 12.42
N GLY A 96 21.56 11.27 13.34
CA GLY A 96 20.86 11.13 14.62
C GLY A 96 20.77 12.46 15.35
N LYS A 97 19.68 12.67 16.11
CA LYS A 97 19.37 13.94 16.79
C LYS A 97 20.59 14.60 17.49
N LYS A 98 21.53 13.80 17.99
CA LYS A 98 22.79 14.25 18.59
C LYS A 98 23.68 15.06 17.64
N ILE A 99 23.89 14.60 16.41
CA ILE A 99 24.78 15.27 15.45
C ILE A 99 24.11 16.53 14.88
N LEU A 100 22.78 16.54 14.79
CA LEU A 100 22.02 17.76 14.44
C LEU A 100 22.16 18.84 15.52
N THR A 101 22.05 18.49 16.80
CA THR A 101 22.25 19.44 17.90
C THR A 101 23.68 19.95 17.96
N GLU A 102 24.67 19.07 17.74
CA GLU A 102 26.09 19.47 17.73
C GLU A 102 26.40 20.42 16.57
N ARG A 103 25.90 20.14 15.36
CA ARG A 103 26.05 21.05 14.22
C ARG A 103 25.34 22.39 14.45
N GLN A 104 24.13 22.38 15.00
CA GLN A 104 23.40 23.60 15.33
C GLN A 104 24.10 24.44 16.41
N ALA A 105 24.75 23.80 17.39
CA ALA A 105 25.54 24.49 18.38
C ALA A 105 26.79 25.14 17.75
N ILE A 106 27.48 24.42 16.87
CA ILE A 106 28.67 24.94 16.16
C ILE A 106 28.30 26.13 15.27
N ASP A 107 27.20 26.06 14.53
CA ASP A 107 26.74 27.16 13.68
C ASP A 107 26.33 28.38 14.51
N ALA A 108 25.62 28.18 15.64
CA ALA A 108 25.24 29.27 16.54
C ALA A 108 26.45 29.94 17.21
N ASP A 109 27.47 29.16 17.60
CA ASP A 109 28.71 29.68 18.17
C ASP A 109 29.52 30.47 17.14
N ALA A 110 29.50 30.04 15.86
CA ALA A 110 30.16 30.76 14.77
C ALA A 110 29.49 32.10 14.46
N ASP A 111 28.16 32.15 14.45
CA ASP A 111 27.39 33.38 14.24
C ASP A 111 27.62 34.38 15.40
N LEU A 112 27.62 33.90 16.64
CA LEU A 112 27.88 34.73 17.82
C LEU A 112 29.32 35.31 17.82
N MET A 113 30.31 34.51 17.42
CA MET A 113 31.69 34.97 17.27
C MET A 113 31.85 36.03 16.18
N ALA A 114 31.10 35.90 15.07
CA ALA A 114 31.12 36.89 14.00
C ALA A 114 30.49 38.22 14.43
N GLU A 115 29.43 38.21 15.23
CA GLU A 115 28.84 39.43 15.81
C GLU A 115 29.81 40.12 16.78
N LEU A 116 30.45 39.36 17.67
CA LEU A 116 31.44 39.89 18.61
C LEU A 116 32.66 40.49 17.88
N GLU A 117 33.09 39.88 16.78
CA GLU A 117 34.20 40.41 15.97
C GLU A 117 33.79 41.69 15.22
N GLN A 118 32.54 41.79 14.75
CA GLN A 118 32.00 43.03 14.18
C GLN A 118 31.89 44.15 15.22
N GLU A 119 31.44 43.86 16.44
CA GLU A 119 31.40 44.82 17.54
C GLU A 119 32.81 45.26 17.95
N ALA A 120 33.77 44.33 18.04
CA ALA A 120 35.16 44.65 18.33
C ALA A 120 35.79 45.56 17.25
N GLN A 121 35.49 45.33 15.98
CA GLN A 121 35.95 46.19 14.88
C GLN A 121 35.29 47.57 14.86
N GLN A 122 34.02 47.67 15.28
CA GLN A 122 33.32 48.95 15.43
C GLN A 122 33.86 49.76 16.62
N HIS A 123 34.16 49.10 17.74
CA HIS A 123 34.75 49.74 18.91
C HIS A 123 36.24 50.10 18.76
N ALA A 124 36.98 49.43 17.87
CA ALA A 124 38.38 49.77 17.56
C ALA A 124 38.57 50.98 16.63
N ARG A 125 37.48 51.57 16.11
CA ARG A 125 37.51 52.79 15.26
C ARG A 125 37.06 54.07 15.98
N HIS A 126 36.98 54.04 17.31
CA HIS A 126 36.75 55.22 18.15
C HIS A 126 37.99 55.63 18.95
#